data_AF-A0A2J8A7U4-F1
#
_entry.id   AF-A0A2J8A7U4-F1
#
_cell.length_a   1.000
_cell.length_b   1.000
_cell.length_c   1.000
_cell.angle_alpha   90.00
_cell.angle_beta   90.00
_cell.angle_gamma   90.00
#
_symmetry.space_group_name_H-M   'P 1'
#
loop_
_entity.id
_entity.type
_entity.pdbx_description
1 polymer ?
#
loop_
_entity_poly.entity_id
_entity_poly.type
_entity_poly.pdbx_seq_one_letter_code
_entity_poly.pdbx_strand_id
1 'polypeptide(L)'
;MSRLQTSPIQTIQSRLIDVGSAVATPLPSSSEAKLQRTHFAGAQHTQQLEEWIDAMDTRLTPLRNFILPAGGCTAAALHHARSVRKGDGGKGV
;
A
#
# COMPACT_ATOMS: atom_id res chain seq x y z
N MET A 1 20.35 18.05 -11.71
CA MET A 1 20.08 16.82 -10.95
C MET A 1 18.64 16.84 -10.48
N SER A 2 17.71 16.48 -11.36
CA SER A 2 16.27 16.40 -11.06
C SER A 2 16.02 15.19 -10.17
N ARG A 3 15.46 15.42 -8.98
CA ARG A 3 14.95 14.33 -8.12
C ARG A 3 13.89 13.60 -8.94
N LEU A 4 14.11 12.33 -9.26
CA LEU A 4 13.05 11.47 -9.78
C LEU A 4 11.95 11.46 -8.73
N GLN A 5 10.87 12.19 -8.97
CA GLN A 5 9.67 12.09 -8.14
C GLN A 5 9.07 10.72 -8.41
N THR A 6 9.41 9.74 -7.57
CA THR A 6 8.83 8.41 -7.62
C THR A 6 7.31 8.54 -7.48
N SER A 7 6.56 7.99 -8.43
CA SER A 7 5.10 8.08 -8.38
C SER A 7 4.55 7.40 -7.11
N PRO A 8 3.37 7.82 -6.59
CA PRO A 8 2.79 7.20 -5.40
C PRO A 8 2.65 5.68 -5.51
N ILE A 9 2.29 5.16 -6.70
CA ILE A 9 2.20 3.72 -6.95
C ILE A 9 3.55 3.02 -6.85
N GLN A 10 4.63 3.61 -7.39
CA GLN A 10 5.96 3.04 -7.26
C GLN A 10 6.42 3.03 -5.80
N THR A 11 6.12 4.08 -5.03
CA THR A 11 6.40 4.10 -3.58
C THR A 11 5.63 2.99 -2.86
N ILE A 12 4.34 2.83 -3.15
CA ILE A 12 3.52 1.75 -2.58
C ILE A 12 4.09 0.37 -2.91
N GLN A 13 4.48 0.15 -4.18
CA GLN A 13 5.08 -1.11 -4.61
C GLN A 13 6.40 -1.41 -3.88
N SER A 14 7.29 -0.42 -3.73
CA SER A 14 8.52 -0.59 -2.95
C SER A 14 8.23 -0.94 -1.49
N ARG A 15 7.25 -0.27 -0.87
CA ARG A 15 6.87 -0.55 0.51
C ARG A 15 6.27 -1.94 0.69
N LEU A 16 5.52 -2.46 -0.29
CA LEU A 16 5.01 -3.83 -0.24
C LEU A 16 6.13 -4.87 -0.25
N ILE A 17 7.24 -4.60 -0.94
CA ILE A 17 8.44 -5.46 -0.89
C ILE A 17 9.12 -5.39 0.48
N ASP A 18 9.20 -4.19 1.07
CA ASP A 18 9.72 -4.00 2.43
C ASP A 18 8.87 -4.77 3.47
N VAL A 19 7.54 -4.68 3.37
CA VAL A 19 6.58 -5.43 4.21
C VAL A 19 6.74 -6.94 4.01
N GLY A 20 6.82 -7.40 2.76
CA GLY A 20 7.04 -8.82 2.46
C GLY A 20 8.34 -9.34 3.08
N SER A 21 9.40 -8.55 3.03
CA SER A 21 10.70 -8.88 3.63
C SER A 21 10.62 -8.94 5.16
N ALA A 22 9.87 -8.03 5.78
CA ALA A 22 9.61 -8.04 7.23
C ALA A 22 8.84 -9.29 7.66
N VAL A 23 7.77 -9.64 6.94
CA VAL A 23 6.93 -10.82 7.23
C VAL A 23 7.69 -12.13 7.01
N ALA A 24 8.55 -12.20 5.99
CA ALA A 24 9.34 -13.40 5.70
C ALA A 24 10.55 -13.60 6.64
N THR A 25 10.84 -12.66 7.54
CA THR A 25 12.00 -12.73 8.44
C THR A 25 11.58 -13.27 9.81
N PRO A 26 11.90 -14.53 10.15
CA PRO A 26 11.55 -15.10 11.44
C PRO A 26 12.36 -14.44 12.57
N LEU A 27 11.66 -13.76 13.47
CA LEU A 27 12.21 -13.08 14.66
C LEU A 27 13.12 -13.94 15.56
N PRO A 28 12.82 -15.24 15.85
CA PRO A 28 13.61 -16.01 16.82
C PRO A 28 14.95 -16.56 16.28
N SER A 29 15.21 -16.50 14.98
CA SER A 29 16.44 -17.05 14.35
C SER A 29 17.23 -15.99 13.58
N SER A 30 16.84 -14.73 13.67
CA SER A 30 17.42 -13.63 12.91
C SER A 30 18.44 -12.85 13.74
N SER A 31 19.61 -12.60 13.15
CA SER A 31 20.61 -11.69 13.71
C SER A 31 20.05 -10.27 13.81
N GLU A 32 20.51 -9.50 14.82
CA GLU A 32 20.24 -8.07 15.01
C GLU A 32 20.35 -7.27 13.69
N ALA A 33 21.36 -7.58 12.86
CA ALA A 33 21.58 -6.92 11.57
C ALA A 33 20.47 -7.21 10.54
N LYS A 34 19.86 -8.40 10.58
CA LYS A 34 18.70 -8.75 9.73
C LYS A 34 17.45 -8.04 10.23
N LEU A 35 17.22 -8.02 11.55
CA LEU A 35 16.09 -7.33 12.17
C LEU A 35 16.07 -5.84 11.84
N GLN A 36 17.23 -5.16 11.93
CA GLN A 36 17.33 -3.74 11.56
C GLN A 36 17.09 -3.48 10.07
N ARG A 37 17.45 -4.43 9.20
CA ARG A 37 17.31 -4.28 7.74
C ARG A 37 15.91 -4.61 7.23
N THR A 38 15.16 -5.44 7.95
CA THR A 38 13.77 -5.79 7.63
C THR A 38 12.76 -5.08 8.53
N HIS A 39 13.22 -4.11 9.32
CA HIS A 39 12.35 -3.32 10.17
C HIS A 39 11.44 -2.42 9.32
N PHE A 40 10.12 -2.61 9.44
CA PHE A 40 9.13 -1.82 8.74
C PHE A 40 8.39 -0.90 9.73
N ALA A 41 8.66 0.41 9.65
CA ALA A 41 8.01 1.41 10.49
C ALA A 41 6.61 1.77 9.95
N GLY A 42 5.62 0.93 10.27
CA GLY A 42 4.27 1.04 9.69
C GLY A 42 3.57 2.38 9.90
N ALA A 43 3.71 3.01 11.07
CA ALA A 43 2.99 4.24 11.41
C ALA A 43 3.28 5.42 10.45
N GLN A 44 4.55 5.63 10.09
CA GLN A 44 4.94 6.70 9.18
C GLN A 44 4.42 6.46 7.76
N HIS A 45 4.40 5.20 7.31
CA HIS A 45 3.90 4.85 5.99
C HIS A 45 2.37 4.93 5.91
N THR A 46 1.66 4.60 6.99
CA THR A 46 0.20 4.79 7.08
C THR A 46 -0.16 6.27 6.99
N GLN A 47 0.50 7.14 7.75
CA GLN A 47 0.25 8.58 7.68
C GLN A 47 0.44 9.13 6.26
N GLN A 48 1.52 8.72 5.58
CA GLN A 48 1.77 9.14 4.19
C GLN A 48 0.66 8.69 3.21
N LEU A 49 0.06 7.52 3.44
CA LEU A 49 -1.07 7.05 2.64
C LEU A 49 -2.35 7.85 2.92
N GLU A 50 -2.60 8.18 4.18
CA GLU A 50 -3.74 9.01 4.61
C GLU A 50 -3.67 10.40 3.95
N GLU A 51 -2.51 11.04 3.99
CA GLU A 51 -2.29 12.34 3.32
C GLU A 51 -2.57 12.28 1.81
N TRP A 52 -2.19 11.19 1.14
CA TRP A 52 -2.49 10.99 -0.28
C TRP A 52 -3.97 10.73 -0.55
N ILE A 53 -4.63 9.96 0.31
CA ILE A 53 -6.08 9.71 0.22
C ILE A 53 -6.83 11.03 0.35
N ASP A 54 -6.52 11.83 1.38
CA ASP A 54 -7.19 13.11 1.63
C ASP A 54 -6.97 14.10 0.48
N ALA A 55 -5.76 14.17 -0.08
CA ALA A 55 -5.46 15.01 -1.24
C ALA A 55 -6.23 14.59 -2.50
N MET A 56 -6.49 13.29 -2.68
CA MET A 56 -7.30 12.78 -3.80
C MET A 56 -8.81 12.96 -3.55
N ASP A 57 -9.27 12.76 -2.31
CA ASP A 57 -10.68 12.87 -1.93
C ASP A 57 -11.19 14.31 -1.97
N THR A 58 -10.34 15.28 -1.60
CA THR A 58 -10.67 16.72 -1.68
C THR A 58 -11.03 17.17 -3.11
N ARG A 59 -10.57 16.44 -4.13
CA ARG A 59 -10.84 16.73 -5.55
C ARG A 59 -12.08 16.02 -6.09
N LEU A 60 -12.71 15.15 -5.30
CA LEU A 60 -13.85 14.34 -5.70
C LEU A 60 -15.14 14.91 -5.10
N THR A 61 -16.23 14.86 -5.87
CA THR A 61 -17.55 15.17 -5.34
C THR A 61 -18.01 14.06 -4.39
N PRO A 62 -18.67 14.40 -3.27
CA PRO A 62 -19.08 13.43 -2.27
C PRO A 62 -19.97 12.35 -2.91
N LEU A 63 -19.54 11.11 -2.74
CA LEU A 63 -20.09 9.97 -3.44
C LEU A 63 -21.37 9.48 -2.75
N ARG A 64 -22.51 9.53 -3.44
CA ARG A 64 -23.82 9.15 -2.86
C ARG A 64 -24.27 7.73 -3.18
N ASN A 65 -23.70 7.11 -4.22
CA ASN A 65 -24.06 5.77 -4.70
C ASN A 65 -22.81 4.90 -4.91
N PHE A 66 -22.98 3.57 -4.88
CA PHE A 66 -21.91 2.64 -5.25
C PHE A 66 -21.44 2.88 -6.70
N ILE A 67 -20.13 3.00 -6.90
CA ILE A 67 -19.53 3.08 -8.23
C ILE A 67 -19.34 1.65 -8.77
N LEU A 68 -19.87 1.39 -9.96
CA LEU A 68 -19.46 0.21 -10.72
C LEU A 68 -18.03 0.42 -11.21
N PRO A 69 -17.17 -0.61 -11.21
CA PRO A 69 -15.81 -0.52 -11.73
C PRO A 69 -15.85 -0.25 -13.25
N ALA A 70 -15.92 1.03 -13.59
CA ALA A 70 -15.98 1.59 -14.93
C ALA A 70 -15.18 2.90 -14.93
N GLY A 71 -14.78 3.41 -16.11
CA GLY A 71 -13.98 4.64 -16.22
C GLY A 71 -12.58 4.47 -16.83
N GLY A 72 -12.32 3.37 -17.54
CA GLY A 72 -11.08 3.12 -18.29
C GLY A 72 -10.12 2.13 -17.62
N CYS A 73 -9.09 1.71 -18.35
CA CYS A 73 -8.17 0.64 -17.92
C CYS A 73 -7.49 0.94 -16.58
N THR A 74 -7.10 2.19 -16.33
CA THR A 74 -6.46 2.61 -15.07
C THR A 74 -7.42 2.49 -13.88
N ALA A 75 -8.67 2.93 -14.03
CA ALA A 75 -9.67 2.84 -12.97
C ALA A 75 -10.01 1.37 -12.65
N ALA A 76 -10.14 0.52 -13.68
CA ALA A 76 -10.35 -0.91 -13.52
C ALA A 76 -9.19 -1.60 -12.79
N ALA A 77 -7.94 -1.28 -13.16
CA ALA A 77 -6.75 -1.83 -12.50
C ALA A 77 -6.66 -1.43 -11.02
N LEU A 78 -6.98 -0.17 -10.68
CA LEU A 78 -7.02 0.29 -9.29
C LEU A 78 -8.14 -0.38 -8.49
N HIS A 79 -9.33 -0.55 -9.07
CA HIS A 79 -10.43 -1.28 -8.45
C HIS A 79 -10.08 -2.76 -8.19
N HIS A 80 -9.36 -3.39 -9.12
CA HIS A 80 -8.85 -4.75 -8.96
C HIS A 80 -7.85 -4.84 -7.79
N ALA A 81 -6.84 -3.95 -7.76
CA ALA A 81 -5.86 -3.89 -6.67
C ALA A 81 -6.52 -3.69 -5.28
N ARG A 82 -7.56 -2.84 -5.21
CA ARG A 82 -8.36 -2.64 -3.98
C ARG A 82 -9.05 -3.93 -3.53
N SER A 83 -9.54 -4.73 -4.47
CA SER A 83 -10.23 -5.99 -4.18
C SER A 83 -9.27 -7.06 -3.67
N VAL A 84 -8.07 -7.17 -4.26
CA VAL A 84 -7.02 -8.11 -3.84
C VAL A 84 -6.59 -7.87 -2.39
N ARG A 85 -6.40 -6.60 -1.96
CA ARG A 85 -6.06 -6.28 -0.56
C ARG A 85 -7.12 -6.78 0.44
N LYS A 86 -8.41 -6.78 0.06
CA LYS A 86 -9.48 -7.28 0.94
C LYS A 86 -9.55 -8.82 1.00
N GLY A 87 -8.84 -9.52 0.10
CA GLY A 87 -8.86 -10.97 -0.02
C GLY A 87 -8.04 -11.74 1.01
N ASP A 88 -7.22 -11.06 1.83
CA ASP A 88 -6.37 -11.71 2.85
C ASP A 88 -6.94 -11.63 4.27
N GLY A 89 -8.26 -11.47 4.40
CA GLY A 89 -8.96 -11.73 5.64
C GLY A 89 -9.00 -13.24 5.88
N GLY A 90 -7.94 -13.78 6.47
CA GLY A 90 -7.82 -15.18 6.86
C GLY A 90 -9.08 -15.72 7.52
N LYS A 91 -9.91 -16.40 6.73
CA LYS A 91 -10.75 -17.50 7.20
C LYS A 91 -9.91 -18.76 7.03
N GLY A 92 -9.04 -19.01 8.00
CA GLY A 92 -8.34 -20.26 8.19
C GLY A 92 -8.67 -20.78 9.59
N VAL A 93 -9.15 -22.02 9.63
CA VAL A 93 -9.50 -22.87 10.77
C VAL A 93 -8.54 -22.77 11.96
#